data_AF-S4PTQ0-F1
#
_entry.id   AF-S4PTQ0-F1
#
_cell.length_a   1.000
_cell.length_b   1.000
_cell.length_c   1.000
_cell.angle_alpha   90.00
_cell.angle_beta   90.00
_cell.angle_gamma   90.00
#
_symmetry.space_group_name_H-M   'P 1'
#
loop_
_entity.id
_entity.type
_entity.pdbx_description
1 polymer ?
#
loop_
_entity_poly.entity_id
_entity_poly.type
_entity_poly.pdbx_seq_one_letter_code
_entity_poly.pdbx_strand_id
1 'polypeptide(L)'
;YLKVFRRLLNCSILNSYIIHKCRSAANYSHRKFRLILADALCKEHNKIQRIRPNTSVSSGDNSRSCNGHVPDYIPVDTTNRTNKRQNRQKRGRCVQCLANKQRKETNIICSQCKVFLCVGQCWRTYHEL
;
A
#
# COMPACT_ATOMS: atom_id res chain seq x y z
N TYR A 1 -4.24 -16.13 -17.99
CA TYR A 1 -4.51 -16.27 -16.54
C TYR A 1 -5.74 -15.46 -16.08
N LEU A 2 -5.72 -14.11 -16.15
CA LEU A 2 -6.81 -13.27 -15.62
C LEU A 2 -8.21 -13.55 -16.21
N LYS A 3 -8.29 -13.85 -17.52
CA LYS A 3 -9.55 -14.19 -18.20
C LYS A 3 -10.20 -15.45 -17.61
N VAL A 4 -9.40 -16.49 -17.38
CA VAL A 4 -9.84 -17.76 -16.79
C VAL A 4 -10.28 -17.55 -15.35
N PHE A 5 -9.50 -16.80 -14.55
CA PHE A 5 -9.89 -16.44 -13.19
C PHE A 5 -11.24 -15.72 -13.14
N ARG A 6 -11.43 -14.68 -13.98
CA ARG A 6 -12.72 -13.94 -14.05
C ARG A 6 -13.87 -14.85 -14.43
N ARG A 7 -13.65 -15.80 -15.34
CA ARG A 7 -14.67 -16.78 -15.73
C ARG A 7 -15.04 -17.67 -14.54
N LEU A 8 -14.05 -18.25 -13.86
CA LEU A 8 -14.27 -19.11 -12.69
C LEU A 8 -14.97 -18.36 -11.55
N LEU A 9 -14.56 -17.12 -11.26
CA LEU A 9 -15.20 -16.27 -10.26
C LEU A 9 -16.66 -15.96 -10.60
N ASN A 10 -16.96 -15.65 -11.86
CA ASN A 10 -18.35 -15.42 -12.28
C ASN A 10 -19.19 -16.70 -12.18
N CYS A 11 -18.63 -17.86 -12.54
CA CYS A 11 -19.31 -19.15 -12.40
C CYS A 11 -19.59 -19.49 -10.94
N SER A 12 -18.63 -19.28 -10.02
CA SER A 12 -18.84 -19.56 -8.60
C SER A 12 -19.91 -18.66 -7.99
N ILE A 13 -19.90 -17.35 -8.28
CA ILE A 13 -20.95 -16.41 -7.82
C ILE A 13 -22.33 -16.83 -8.32
N LEU A 14 -22.44 -17.23 -9.59
CA LEU A 14 -23.71 -17.68 -10.17
C LEU A 14 -24.21 -18.96 -9.49
N ASN A 15 -23.32 -19.94 -9.28
CA ASN A 15 -23.65 -21.20 -8.62
C ASN A 15 -24.13 -20.95 -7.17
N SER A 16 -23.44 -20.09 -6.43
CA SER A 16 -23.86 -19.69 -5.08
C SER A 16 -25.22 -18.99 -5.07
N TYR A 17 -25.51 -18.16 -6.07
CA TYR A 17 -26.82 -17.51 -6.20
C TYR A 17 -27.95 -18.52 -6.47
N ILE A 18 -27.73 -19.50 -7.34
CA ILE A 18 -28.72 -20.56 -7.62
C ILE A 18 -29.02 -21.33 -6.33
N ILE A 19 -27.99 -21.74 -5.59
CA ILE A 19 -28.16 -22.44 -4.31
C ILE A 19 -28.95 -21.58 -3.32
N HIS A 20 -28.61 -20.29 -3.20
CA HIS A 20 -29.32 -19.36 -2.31
C HIS A 20 -30.80 -19.23 -2.70
N LYS A 21 -31.10 -19.13 -3.99
CA LYS A 21 -32.47 -19.00 -4.52
C LYS A 21 -33.29 -20.27 -4.29
N CYS A 22 -32.68 -21.45 -4.39
CA CYS A 22 -33.36 -22.71 -4.11
C CYS A 22 -33.65 -22.90 -2.61
N ARG A 23 -32.83 -22.34 -1.72
CA ARG A 23 -32.94 -22.53 -0.26
C ARG A 23 -33.69 -21.42 0.47
N SER A 24 -33.80 -20.24 -0.13
CA SER A 24 -34.40 -19.06 0.52
C SER A 24 -35.73 -18.70 -0.13
N ALA A 25 -36.75 -18.41 0.68
CA ALA A 25 -37.99 -17.80 0.21
C ALA A 25 -37.80 -16.34 -0.30
N ALA A 26 -36.65 -15.74 -0.01
CA ALA A 26 -36.29 -14.40 -0.45
C ALA A 26 -35.92 -14.36 -1.94
N ASN A 27 -36.77 -13.73 -2.74
CA ASN A 27 -36.55 -13.51 -4.17
C ASN A 27 -35.69 -12.27 -4.42
N TYR A 28 -34.38 -12.38 -4.19
CA TYR A 28 -33.45 -11.33 -4.63
C TYR A 28 -33.16 -11.43 -6.12
N SER A 29 -33.05 -10.28 -6.79
CA SER A 29 -32.44 -10.24 -8.12
C SER A 29 -30.95 -10.60 -8.01
N HIS A 30 -30.39 -11.17 -9.08
CA HIS A 30 -28.96 -11.51 -9.10
C HIS A 30 -28.07 -10.28 -8.85
N ARG A 31 -28.47 -9.09 -9.32
CA ARG A 31 -27.77 -7.84 -9.03
C ARG A 31 -27.76 -7.53 -7.52
N LYS A 32 -28.90 -7.64 -6.84
CA LYS A 32 -29.00 -7.39 -5.40
C LYS A 32 -28.16 -8.39 -4.60
N PHE A 33 -28.18 -9.66 -5.00
CA PHE A 33 -27.32 -10.69 -4.40
C PHE A 33 -25.83 -10.33 -4.50
N ARG A 34 -25.35 -9.89 -5.68
CA ARG A 34 -23.94 -9.49 -5.87
C ARG A 34 -23.54 -8.28 -5.02
N LEU A 35 -24.43 -7.31 -4.83
CA LEU A 35 -24.17 -6.15 -3.96
C LEU A 35 -24.02 -6.57 -2.51
N ILE A 36 -24.91 -7.43 -2.01
CA ILE A 36 -24.85 -7.96 -0.64
C ILE A 36 -23.57 -8.78 -0.45
N LEU A 37 -23.23 -9.63 -1.42
CA LEU A 37 -22.01 -10.43 -1.39
C LEU A 37 -20.75 -9.54 -1.35
N ALA A 38 -20.69 -8.48 -2.17
CA ALA A 38 -19.57 -7.55 -2.17
C ALA A 38 -19.43 -6.82 -0.82
N ASP A 39 -20.53 -6.33 -0.26
CA ASP A 39 -20.54 -5.69 1.05
C ASP A 39 -20.08 -6.64 2.18
N ALA A 40 -20.54 -7.89 2.16
CA ALA A 40 -20.12 -8.91 3.11
C ALA A 40 -18.61 -9.21 3.03
N LEU A 41 -18.09 -9.41 1.81
CA LEU A 41 -16.66 -9.64 1.57
C LEU A 41 -15.82 -8.43 2.02
N CYS A 42 -16.25 -7.21 1.72
CA CYS A 42 -15.58 -6.01 2.19
C CYS A 42 -15.58 -5.94 3.72
N LYS A 43 -16.70 -6.19 4.38
CA LYS A 43 -16.80 -6.19 5.85
C LYS A 43 -15.91 -7.24 6.50
N GLU A 44 -15.82 -8.44 5.92
CA GLU A 44 -15.00 -9.52 6.45
C GLU A 44 -13.50 -9.23 6.28
N HIS A 45 -13.07 -8.83 5.08
CA HIS A 45 -11.66 -8.59 4.81
C HIS A 45 -11.14 -7.23 5.33
N ASN A 46 -12.01 -6.25 5.58
CA ASN A 46 -11.64 -5.02 6.29
C ASN A 46 -11.31 -5.28 7.76
N LYS A 47 -11.82 -6.34 8.38
CA LYS A 47 -11.40 -6.74 9.75
C LYS A 47 -9.97 -7.25 9.77
N ILE A 48 -9.54 -7.95 8.72
CA ILE A 48 -8.18 -8.51 8.60
C ILE A 48 -7.14 -7.37 8.47
N GLN A 49 -7.49 -6.26 7.82
CA GLN A 49 -6.61 -5.09 7.74
C GLN A 49 -6.40 -4.40 9.11
N ARG A 50 -7.34 -4.53 10.05
CA ARG A 50 -7.22 -3.97 11.41
C ARG A 50 -6.32 -4.80 12.35
N ILE A 51 -5.92 -6.01 11.96
CA ILE A 51 -5.00 -6.87 12.74
C ILE A 51 -3.52 -6.57 12.39
N ARG A 52 -3.25 -5.66 11.46
CA ARG A 52 -1.92 -5.04 11.40
C ARG A 52 -1.84 -4.07 12.59
N PRO A 53 -0.86 -4.19 13.49
CA PRO A 53 -0.70 -3.23 14.57
C PRO A 53 -0.42 -1.87 13.93
N ASN A 54 -1.47 -1.04 13.88
CA ASN A 54 -1.34 0.36 13.56
C ASN A 54 -0.61 1.00 14.73
N THR A 55 0.61 1.44 14.49
CA THR A 55 1.17 2.63 15.13
C THR A 55 0.31 3.83 14.71
N SER A 56 -0.89 3.95 15.28
CA SER A 56 -1.70 5.16 15.19
C SER A 56 -1.40 6.02 16.41
N VAL A 57 -0.51 6.98 16.20
CA VAL A 57 -0.48 8.20 17.02
C VAL A 57 -1.76 8.98 16.73
N SER A 58 -2.32 9.50 17.81
CA SER A 58 -3.65 10.05 17.99
C SER A 58 -4.08 11.15 17.01
N SER A 59 -5.40 11.15 16.76
CA SER A 59 -6.34 12.27 16.78
C SER A 59 -5.89 13.64 16.24
N GLY A 60 -6.65 14.14 15.27
CA GLY A 60 -6.72 15.56 14.96
C GLY A 60 -6.63 15.84 13.48
N ASP A 61 -7.80 16.13 12.91
CA ASP A 61 -8.01 17.09 11.83
C ASP A 61 -6.75 17.62 11.11
N ASN A 62 -6.59 17.24 9.84
CA ASN A 62 -6.07 18.16 8.82
C ASN A 62 -6.25 17.56 7.44
N SER A 63 -7.19 18.14 6.71
CA SER A 63 -7.18 18.21 5.25
C SER A 63 -5.82 18.74 4.75
N ARG A 64 -4.87 17.85 4.46
CA ARG A 64 -3.72 18.16 3.62
C ARG A 64 -3.46 16.98 2.70
N SER A 65 -4.17 16.99 1.58
CA SER A 65 -3.77 16.30 0.36
C SER A 65 -2.46 16.92 -0.16
N CYS A 66 -1.36 16.68 0.55
CA CYS A 66 -0.06 16.58 -0.08
C CYS A 66 0.02 15.12 -0.57
N ASN A 67 0.06 14.92 -1.88
CA ASN A 67 0.24 13.61 -2.53
C ASN A 67 1.14 12.73 -1.65
N GLY A 68 0.62 11.58 -1.18
CA GLY A 68 1.03 10.85 0.04
C GLY A 68 2.46 10.31 0.14
N HIS A 69 3.45 11.01 -0.39
CA HIS A 69 4.88 10.73 -0.36
C HIS A 69 5.45 11.07 1.02
N VAL A 70 5.38 10.08 1.92
CA VAL A 70 5.94 10.18 3.26
C VAL A 70 7.41 9.72 3.26
N PRO A 71 8.33 10.47 3.90
CA PRO A 71 9.70 10.02 4.12
C PRO A 71 9.77 8.88 5.14
N ASP A 72 10.29 7.74 4.69
CA ASP A 72 10.63 6.62 5.57
C ASP A 72 12.14 6.61 5.84
N TYR A 73 12.52 6.42 7.10
CA TYR A 73 13.92 6.33 7.52
C TYR A 73 14.33 4.88 7.70
N ILE A 74 15.40 4.46 7.01
CA ILE A 74 15.99 3.14 7.20
C ILE A 74 17.02 3.23 8.35
N PRO A 75 16.81 2.53 9.48
CA PRO A 75 17.73 2.56 10.60
C PRO A 75 19.06 1.92 10.21
N VAL A 76 20.12 2.71 10.33
CA VAL A 76 21.50 2.26 10.14
C VAL A 76 22.05 1.91 11.52
N ASP A 77 22.45 0.66 11.72
CA ASP A 77 23.02 0.20 12.98
C ASP A 77 24.43 0.76 13.10
N THR A 78 24.58 1.84 13.86
CA THR A 78 25.88 2.51 14.09
C THR A 78 26.73 1.81 15.16
N THR A 79 26.15 0.87 15.91
CA THR A 79 26.77 0.20 17.06
C THR A 79 27.76 -0.90 16.65
N ASN A 80 27.50 -1.61 15.54
CA ASN A 80 28.37 -2.68 15.05
C ASN A 80 29.28 -2.19 13.91
N ARG A 81 30.48 -1.68 14.25
CA ARG A 81 31.51 -1.25 13.29
C ARG A 81 31.93 -2.34 12.29
N THR A 82 31.69 -3.61 12.62
CA THR A 82 32.00 -4.80 11.79
C THR A 82 31.10 -4.95 10.56
N ASN A 83 29.92 -4.32 10.53
CA ASN A 83 28.94 -4.48 9.44
C ASN A 83 28.88 -3.31 8.44
N LYS A 84 30.05 -2.73 8.11
CA LYS A 84 30.19 -1.60 7.16
C LYS A 84 29.61 -1.91 5.77
N ARG A 85 29.66 -3.18 5.32
CA ARG A 85 29.03 -3.64 4.06
C ARG A 85 27.51 -3.65 4.12
N GLN A 86 26.92 -4.14 5.21
CA GLN A 86 25.46 -4.16 5.39
C GLN A 86 24.90 -2.73 5.53
N ASN A 87 25.60 -1.85 6.25
CA ASN A 87 25.20 -0.45 6.36
C ASN A 87 25.25 0.32 5.03
N ARG A 88 26.17 -0.03 4.11
CA ARG A 88 26.17 0.53 2.74
C ARG A 88 24.95 0.12 1.93
N GLN A 89 24.36 -1.07 2.18
CA GLN A 89 23.12 -1.48 1.52
C GLN A 89 21.89 -0.72 2.04
N LYS A 90 21.98 -0.16 3.26
CA LYS A 90 20.94 0.66 3.88
C LYS A 90 20.98 2.15 3.49
N ARG A 91 22.02 2.59 2.75
CA ARG A 91 22.16 3.96 2.24
C ARG A 91 22.13 3.96 0.72
N GLY A 92 21.33 4.82 0.12
CA GLY A 92 21.25 4.98 -1.34
C GLY A 92 21.62 6.38 -1.81
N ARG A 93 22.01 6.51 -3.07
CA ARG A 93 22.27 7.81 -3.69
C ARG A 93 20.97 8.56 -3.93
N CYS A 94 20.92 9.83 -3.53
CA CYS A 94 19.77 10.68 -3.81
C CYS A 94 19.62 10.88 -5.33
N VAL A 95 18.45 10.57 -5.88
CA VAL A 95 18.18 10.65 -7.34
C VAL A 95 18.34 12.08 -7.84
N GLN A 96 17.80 13.07 -7.11
CA GLN A 96 17.90 14.48 -7.49
C GLN A 96 19.34 15.01 -7.42
N CYS A 97 20.11 14.60 -6.41
CA CYS A 97 21.52 14.98 -6.31
C CYS A 97 22.35 14.36 -7.43
N LEU A 98 22.04 13.11 -7.82
CA LEU A 98 22.68 12.45 -8.95
C LEU A 98 22.42 13.21 -10.26
N ALA A 99 21.19 13.66 -10.50
CA ALA A 99 20.85 14.51 -11.64
C ALA A 99 21.68 15.82 -11.64
N ASN A 100 21.92 16.39 -10.45
CA ASN A 100 22.76 17.57 -10.27
C ASN A 100 24.27 17.27 -10.20
N LYS A 101 24.72 16.05 -10.55
CA LYS A 101 26.14 15.60 -10.48
C LYS A 101 26.77 15.71 -9.09
N GLN A 102 25.96 15.78 -8.03
CA GLN A 102 26.42 15.81 -6.65
C GLN A 102 26.37 14.40 -6.03
N ARG A 103 27.47 13.96 -5.43
CA ARG A 103 27.52 12.68 -4.72
C ARG A 103 27.00 12.85 -3.29
N LYS A 104 25.71 12.59 -3.07
CA LYS A 104 25.10 12.53 -1.74
C LYS A 104 24.38 11.20 -1.53
N GLU A 105 24.60 10.59 -0.37
CA GLU A 105 23.95 9.35 0.07
C GLU A 105 23.01 9.65 1.23
N THR A 106 21.86 8.96 1.24
CA THR A 106 20.79 9.16 2.21
C THR A 106 20.20 7.82 2.64
N ASN A 107 19.66 7.76 3.84
CA ASN A 107 18.96 6.58 4.37
C ASN A 107 17.44 6.77 4.33
N ILE A 108 17.00 7.77 3.57
CA ILE A 108 15.62 8.24 3.53
C ILE A 108 15.06 7.86 2.18
N ILE A 109 13.97 7.10 2.22
CA ILE A 109 13.31 6.54 1.05
C ILE A 109 11.86 7.01 1.01
N CYS A 110 11.35 7.29 -0.19
CA CYS A 110 9.92 7.52 -0.37
C CYS A 110 9.17 6.20 -0.30
N SER A 111 8.23 6.07 0.64
CA SER A 111 7.41 4.87 0.83
C SER A 111 6.62 4.48 -0.43
N GLN A 112 6.23 5.48 -1.22
CA GLN A 112 5.45 5.31 -2.45
C GLN A 112 6.35 5.08 -3.68
N CYS A 113 7.34 5.95 -3.91
CA CYS A 113 8.19 5.89 -5.10
C CYS A 113 9.37 4.92 -4.98
N LYS A 114 9.69 4.47 -3.76
CA LYS A 114 10.82 3.59 -3.43
C LYS A 114 12.18 4.12 -3.92
N VAL A 115 12.33 5.44 -3.98
CA VAL A 115 13.58 6.12 -4.35
C VAL A 115 14.21 6.80 -3.14
N PHE A 116 15.55 6.86 -3.14
CA PHE A 116 16.31 7.58 -2.13
C PHE A 116 16.33 9.07 -2.45
N LEU A 117 15.96 9.90 -1.48
CA LEU A 117 15.88 11.35 -1.62
C LEU A 117 16.34 12.04 -0.34
N CYS A 118 17.06 13.16 -0.50
CA CYS A 118 17.36 14.05 0.62
C CYS A 118 16.08 14.73 1.12
N VAL A 119 15.93 14.86 2.43
CA VAL A 119 14.86 15.68 3.03
C VAL A 119 15.09 17.16 2.69
N GLY A 120 14.01 17.88 2.39
CA GLY A 120 14.04 19.29 2.00
C GLY A 120 13.82 19.47 0.50
N GLN A 121 14.70 20.22 -0.17
CA GLN A 121 14.48 20.67 -1.55
C GLN A 121 14.41 19.51 -2.55
N CYS A 122 15.27 18.49 -2.42
CA CYS A 122 15.25 17.33 -3.31
C CYS A 122 13.93 16.54 -3.24
N TRP A 123 13.29 16.51 -2.06
CA TRP A 123 12.00 15.86 -1.86
C TRP A 123 10.88 16.60 -2.58
N ARG A 124 10.85 17.93 -2.47
CA ARG A 124 9.82 18.77 -3.12
C ARG A 124 9.95 18.68 -4.64
N THR A 125 11.14 18.97 -5.16
CA THR A 125 11.39 18.99 -6.61
C THR A 125 11.08 17.65 -7.28
N TYR A 126 11.31 16.52 -6.60
CA TYR A 126 11.02 15.21 -7.17
C TYR A 126 9.52 14.87 -7.18
N HIS A 127 8.74 15.33 -6.21
CA HIS A 127 7.31 15.00 -6.09
C HIS A 127 6.36 16.10 -6.60
N GLU A 128 6.89 17.28 -6.96
CA GLU A 128 6.16 18.38 -7.60
C GLU A 128 6.17 18.30 -9.14
N LEU A 129 6.94 17.36 -9.71
CA LEU A 129 6.97 17.02 -11.15
C LEU A 129 6.08 15.81 -11.44
#